data_AF-A0A847D0T1-F1
#
_entry.id   AF-A0A847D0T1-F1
#
_cell.length_a   1.000
_cell.length_b   1.000
_cell.length_c   1.000
_cell.angle_alpha   90.00
_cell.angle_beta   90.00
_cell.angle_gamma   90.00
#
_symmetry.space_group_name_H-M   'P 1'
#
loop_
_entity.id
_entity.type
_entity.pdbx_description
1 polymer ?
#
loop_
_entity_poly.entity_id
_entity_poly.type
_entity_poly.pdbx_seq_one_letter_code
_entity_poly.pdbx_strand_id
1 'polypeptide(L)'
;MANIRVSASKKTTVIILLLLFLVVGGTGGYLLWRVNQEKELSPGESEAGSNQCNCYKPGESCGSLPDCNNVSYPISCYCVYVQATCPLLPLCTPGEVPQCTQGSHCTEKVHCIWPEVAYCQSGTCICKSPPNGCYDTEPQCTPQCPEGYEKCSGADCTGEIKDVECSHDCASCNNRYYVRAKCKKIVTNTCGDGNKGGSEACDPPGSVCTAASGKQSTCSSTCTCPEPANICGDGNKAGDEACDPPGSTCTTASGKEGTCSSTCTCPEPPVGNICDAQGAKWVTQPPSRVEFGKPISFEYITGDTDGVQNVNIIVKLDGTSVPVTKIPATDNAPNITVKGTLNGSEGVLSPGNHKLEISWNDIKGAGGLPCYAYSMITVLPENPEWDIEKKALQTCVNDWTENPTSNLTYTVTITNTNTGSGAGTITSILDTLDPKVDSTKVTNISNGGVISNGKIVWNLTSPLSDFDPGESKSFTYSISVNKESFGIYENTVVATPDISSGDSSNLEASVNIEARCNVPGEPVQPDTGLFDDSKNIVILGAALLFAGLGWSWITDSFGTMKQKISYESKARFEKRVSKR
;
A
#
# COMPACT_ATOMS: atom_id res chain seq x y z
N MET A 1 25.68 30.31 26.26
CA MET A 1 25.96 28.88 26.53
C MET A 1 25.50 28.54 27.93
N ALA A 2 24.43 27.76 28.06
CA ALA A 2 23.94 27.28 29.35
C ALA A 2 25.00 26.36 29.99
N ASN A 3 25.46 26.71 31.18
CA ASN A 3 26.36 25.88 31.98
C ASN A 3 25.56 24.68 32.52
N ILE A 4 25.52 23.59 31.77
CA ILE A 4 25.01 22.31 32.27
C ILE A 4 26.04 21.78 33.27
N ARG A 5 25.83 22.03 34.57
CA ARG A 5 26.57 21.38 35.64
C ARG A 5 26.05 19.95 35.82
N VAL A 6 26.70 19.00 35.15
CA VAL A 6 26.47 17.57 35.42
C VAL A 6 27.23 17.19 36.69
N SER A 7 26.51 17.14 37.81
CA SER A 7 26.99 16.53 39.06
C SER A 7 26.94 15.00 38.93
N ALA A 8 27.94 14.41 38.28
CA ALA A 8 28.11 12.97 38.20
C ALA A 8 29.00 12.47 39.35
N SER A 9 28.59 11.39 40.02
CA SER A 9 29.41 10.73 41.04
C SER A 9 30.70 10.18 40.41
N LYS A 10 31.81 10.06 41.18
CA LYS A 10 33.10 9.54 40.67
C LYS A 10 32.97 8.20 39.93
N LYS A 11 32.00 7.36 40.30
CA LYS A 11 31.72 6.08 39.62
C LYS A 11 31.04 6.29 38.26
N THR A 12 30.14 7.27 38.17
CA THR A 12 29.41 7.61 36.95
C THR A 12 30.32 8.25 35.90
N THR A 13 31.27 9.10 36.31
CA THR A 13 32.24 9.71 35.39
C THR A 13 33.17 8.68 34.75
N VAL A 14 33.59 7.67 35.52
CA VAL A 14 34.43 6.58 35.00
C VAL A 14 33.66 5.75 33.97
N ILE A 15 32.38 5.45 34.22
CA ILE A 15 31.52 4.71 33.28
C ILE A 15 31.30 5.49 31.99
N ILE A 16 31.07 6.81 32.07
CA ILE A 16 30.88 7.68 30.90
C ILE A 16 32.15 7.71 30.04
N LEU A 17 33.33 7.83 30.64
CA LEU A 17 34.60 7.79 29.91
C LEU A 17 34.86 6.43 29.25
N LEU A 18 34.50 5.33 29.92
CA LEU A 18 34.62 3.98 29.36
C LEU A 18 33.68 3.76 28.15
N LEU A 19 32.44 4.25 28.24
CA LEU A 19 31.49 4.22 27.12
C LEU A 19 31.98 5.06 25.94
N LEU A 20 32.53 6.25 26.20
CA LEU A 20 33.05 7.12 25.14
C LEU A 20 34.27 6.48 24.45
N PHE A 21 35.13 5.79 25.20
CA PHE A 21 36.26 5.04 24.65
C PHE A 21 35.81 3.83 23.80
N LEU A 22 34.75 3.12 24.22
CA LEU A 22 34.17 2.01 23.46
C LEU A 22 33.47 2.48 22.17
N VAL A 23 32.78 3.62 22.19
CA VAL A 23 32.13 4.18 21.01
C VAL A 23 33.19 4.61 19.99
N VAL A 24 34.19 5.38 20.39
CA VAL A 24 35.25 5.87 19.49
C VAL A 24 36.14 4.72 18.99
N GLY A 25 36.49 3.77 19.87
CA GLY A 25 37.29 2.59 19.52
C GLY A 25 36.54 1.60 18.63
N GLY A 26 35.25 1.39 18.88
CA GLY A 26 34.39 0.49 18.10
C GLY A 26 34.14 0.99 16.68
N THR A 27 33.86 2.29 16.51
CA THR A 27 33.65 2.88 15.17
C THR A 27 34.94 2.90 14.35
N GLY A 28 36.09 3.16 14.98
CA GLY A 28 37.39 3.12 14.32
C GLY A 28 37.78 1.72 13.85
N GLY A 29 37.54 0.68 14.66
CA GLY A 29 37.82 -0.71 14.31
C GLY A 29 36.93 -1.25 13.19
N TYR A 30 35.65 -0.88 13.18
CA TYR A 30 34.69 -1.33 12.17
C TYR A 30 35.00 -0.78 10.77
N LEU A 31 35.44 0.48 10.67
CA LEU A 31 35.84 1.08 9.38
C LEU A 31 37.12 0.44 8.83
N LEU A 32 38.07 0.09 9.70
CA LEU A 32 39.30 -0.59 9.28
C LEU A 32 39.05 -2.03 8.80
N TRP A 33 38.11 -2.74 9.44
CA TRP A 33 37.73 -4.10 9.06
C TRP A 33 36.97 -4.14 7.72
N ARG A 34 36.09 -3.17 7.46
CA ARG A 34 35.30 -3.16 6.21
C ARG A 34 36.12 -2.84 4.96
N VAL A 35 37.24 -2.14 5.10
CA VAL A 35 38.14 -1.82 3.97
C VAL A 35 39.04 -3.02 3.61
N ASN A 36 39.13 -4.04 4.46
CA ASN A 36 40.01 -5.19 4.29
C ASN A 36 39.26 -6.49 3.94
N GLN A 37 38.17 -6.41 3.17
CA GLN A 37 37.53 -7.61 2.60
C GLN A 37 37.74 -7.68 1.09
N GLU A 38 38.26 -8.81 0.62
CA GLU A 38 38.30 -9.17 -0.79
C GLU A 38 36.88 -9.52 -1.28
N LYS A 39 36.51 -9.02 -2.47
CA LYS A 39 35.17 -9.17 -3.03
C LYS A 39 34.90 -10.61 -3.47
N GLU A 40 33.94 -11.28 -2.86
CA GLU A 40 33.38 -12.54 -3.39
C GLU A 40 32.30 -12.27 -4.45
N LEU A 41 32.44 -12.97 -5.57
CA LEU A 41 31.50 -13.03 -6.69
C LEU A 41 30.37 -14.01 -6.35
N SER A 42 29.14 -13.62 -6.66
CA SER A 42 27.94 -14.44 -6.52
C SER A 42 28.00 -15.75 -7.33
N PRO A 43 27.42 -16.86 -6.85
CA PRO A 43 27.44 -18.14 -7.54
C PRO A 43 26.44 -18.13 -8.70
N GLY A 44 26.97 -18.13 -9.92
CA GLY A 44 26.24 -18.45 -11.13
C GLY A 44 27.14 -19.31 -12.01
N GLU A 45 26.60 -20.42 -12.48
CA GLU A 45 27.17 -21.40 -13.42
C GLU A 45 27.79 -22.68 -12.82
N SER A 46 27.00 -23.75 -12.86
CA SER A 46 27.48 -25.12 -13.07
C SER A 46 26.33 -25.98 -13.61
N GLU A 47 26.39 -26.30 -14.90
CA GLU A 47 25.61 -27.35 -15.54
C GLU A 47 26.24 -28.73 -15.25
N ALA A 48 25.45 -29.70 -14.77
CA ALA A 48 25.72 -31.14 -14.91
C ALA A 48 24.46 -31.97 -14.58
N GLY A 49 23.54 -32.10 -15.53
CA GLY A 49 22.44 -33.07 -15.47
C GLY A 49 22.88 -34.42 -16.04
N SER A 50 22.95 -35.46 -15.21
CA SER A 50 23.13 -36.85 -15.64
C SER A 50 21.77 -37.57 -15.69
N ASN A 51 21.51 -38.28 -16.78
CA ASN A 51 20.23 -38.97 -17.04
C ASN A 51 20.11 -40.23 -16.17
N GLN A 52 19.06 -40.31 -15.32
CA GLN A 52 18.68 -41.52 -14.58
C GLN A 52 17.30 -42.01 -15.03
N CYS A 53 17.21 -43.29 -15.43
CA CYS A 53 15.95 -44.01 -15.59
C CYS A 53 15.56 -44.64 -14.25
N ASN A 54 14.43 -44.23 -13.65
CA ASN A 54 13.92 -44.82 -12.42
C ASN A 54 12.70 -45.71 -12.71
N CYS A 55 12.81 -46.99 -12.37
CA CYS A 55 11.68 -47.92 -12.30
C CYS A 55 11.32 -48.13 -10.83
N TYR A 56 10.03 -47.98 -10.47
CA TYR A 56 9.57 -48.30 -9.12
C TYR A 56 9.55 -49.82 -8.90
N LYS A 57 10.12 -50.27 -7.78
CA LYS A 57 9.95 -51.66 -7.29
C LYS A 57 8.68 -51.73 -6.44
N PRO A 58 7.89 -52.83 -6.53
CA PRO A 58 6.71 -53.00 -5.68
C PRO A 58 7.13 -53.18 -4.21
N GLY A 59 6.63 -52.34 -3.30
CA GLY A 59 6.73 -52.57 -1.84
C GLY A 59 7.23 -51.44 -0.94
N GLU A 60 7.65 -50.28 -1.47
CA GLU A 60 7.95 -49.10 -0.65
C GLU A 60 6.80 -48.09 -0.70
N SER A 61 6.49 -47.49 0.45
CA SER A 61 5.42 -46.48 0.59
C SER A 61 5.74 -45.24 -0.25
N CYS A 62 4.90 -44.93 -1.22
CA CYS A 62 4.93 -43.63 -1.87
C CYS A 62 4.65 -42.55 -0.82
N GLY A 63 5.57 -41.60 -0.66
CA GLY A 63 5.32 -40.36 0.07
C GLY A 63 4.18 -39.55 -0.57
N SER A 64 4.04 -38.29 -0.15
CA SER A 64 2.89 -37.40 -0.37
C SER A 64 2.57 -37.04 -1.84
N LEU A 65 2.20 -38.02 -2.66
CA LEU A 65 1.43 -37.86 -3.88
C LEU A 65 0.11 -38.64 -3.74
N PRO A 66 -1.05 -38.03 -3.99
CA PRO A 66 -2.33 -38.74 -4.02
C PRO A 66 -2.36 -39.64 -5.27
N ASP A 67 -2.83 -40.89 -5.11
CA ASP A 67 -3.13 -41.88 -6.18
C ASP A 67 -2.08 -42.96 -6.57
N CYS A 68 -1.34 -43.53 -5.61
CA CYS A 68 -0.55 -44.76 -5.84
C CYS A 68 -1.13 -46.05 -5.25
N ASN A 69 -2.38 -46.08 -4.78
CA ASN A 69 -2.89 -47.23 -4.01
C ASN A 69 -3.82 -48.20 -4.75
N ASN A 70 -3.94 -48.15 -6.07
CA ASN A 70 -4.75 -49.17 -6.73
C ASN A 70 -4.33 -49.45 -8.17
N VAL A 71 -3.18 -50.10 -8.33
CA VAL A 71 -2.85 -50.59 -9.66
C VAL A 71 -2.26 -52.00 -9.67
N SER A 72 -3.13 -52.96 -10.02
CA SER A 72 -2.75 -54.23 -10.63
C SER A 72 -2.57 -53.96 -12.12
N TYR A 73 -1.37 -53.51 -12.47
CA TYR A 73 -0.94 -53.05 -13.78
C TYR A 73 -0.49 -54.22 -14.70
N PRO A 74 -0.18 -53.94 -15.98
CA PRO A 74 1.24 -53.68 -16.29
C PRO A 74 1.51 -52.19 -16.55
N ILE A 75 2.58 -51.71 -15.90
CA ILE A 75 2.91 -50.30 -15.65
C ILE A 75 3.46 -49.70 -16.95
N SER A 76 3.01 -48.49 -17.30
CA SER A 76 3.62 -47.70 -18.36
C SER A 76 4.83 -46.94 -17.79
N CYS A 77 6.04 -47.28 -18.24
CA CYS A 77 7.20 -46.40 -18.06
C CYS A 77 7.03 -45.18 -18.97
N TYR A 78 7.28 -43.98 -18.46
CA TYR A 78 7.38 -42.80 -19.30
C TYR A 78 8.76 -42.14 -19.15
N CYS A 79 9.27 -41.63 -20.27
CA CYS A 79 10.48 -40.80 -20.34
C CYS A 79 10.04 -39.38 -20.69
N VAL A 80 10.70 -38.38 -20.10
CA VAL A 80 10.43 -36.97 -20.38
C VAL A 80 11.55 -36.43 -21.28
N TYR A 81 11.18 -36.01 -22.50
CA TYR A 81 11.97 -35.35 -23.56
C TYR A 81 12.98 -36.21 -24.36
N VAL A 82 13.04 -36.23 -25.70
CA VAL A 82 12.12 -35.96 -26.84
C VAL A 82 12.65 -36.75 -28.05
N GLN A 83 11.76 -37.01 -29.02
CA GLN A 83 12.02 -37.27 -30.45
C GLN A 83 12.42 -38.70 -30.87
N ALA A 84 11.51 -39.29 -31.66
CA ALA A 84 11.66 -40.41 -32.60
C ALA A 84 11.93 -41.84 -32.06
N THR A 85 10.87 -42.65 -32.20
CA THR A 85 10.85 -44.10 -32.50
C THR A 85 11.64 -45.06 -31.60
N CYS A 86 10.92 -45.85 -30.80
CA CYS A 86 11.41 -47.15 -30.32
C CYS A 86 10.95 -48.25 -31.30
N PRO A 87 11.86 -48.84 -32.10
CA PRO A 87 11.57 -50.04 -32.86
C PRO A 87 11.76 -51.27 -31.98
N LEU A 88 10.85 -52.23 -32.13
CA LEU A 88 10.91 -53.61 -31.63
C LEU A 88 10.64 -53.78 -30.12
N LEU A 89 9.46 -54.35 -29.82
CA LEU A 89 9.24 -55.47 -28.89
C LEU A 89 7.78 -55.97 -29.05
N PRO A 90 7.45 -57.23 -28.71
CA PRO A 90 6.85 -58.18 -29.65
C PRO A 90 5.32 -58.17 -29.67
N LEU A 91 4.77 -58.45 -30.85
CA LEU A 91 3.40 -58.94 -31.05
C LEU A 91 3.23 -60.29 -30.33
N CYS A 92 2.32 -60.34 -29.35
CA CYS A 92 1.75 -61.60 -28.89
C CYS A 92 0.62 -62.02 -29.83
N THR A 93 0.85 -63.05 -30.64
CA THR A 93 -0.18 -63.75 -31.43
C THR A 93 -0.85 -64.88 -30.62
N PRO A 94 -2.05 -65.32 -31.03
CA PRO A 94 -3.18 -65.57 -30.15
C PRO A 94 -3.38 -67.04 -29.75
N GLY A 95 -3.90 -67.25 -28.54
CA GLY A 95 -4.55 -68.49 -28.10
C GLY A 95 -5.69 -68.10 -27.17
N GLU A 96 -6.90 -68.04 -27.71
CA GLU A 96 -8.18 -67.65 -27.09
C GLU A 96 -8.09 -66.50 -26.06
N VAL A 97 -8.17 -65.27 -26.56
CA VAL A 97 -8.32 -64.09 -25.71
C VAL A 97 -9.64 -64.23 -24.95
N PRO A 98 -9.64 -64.26 -23.60
CA PRO A 98 -10.88 -64.21 -22.85
C PRO A 98 -11.63 -62.92 -23.23
N GLN A 99 -12.93 -63.03 -23.56
CA GLN A 99 -13.78 -61.92 -23.96
C GLN A 99 -13.82 -60.80 -22.91
N CYS A 100 -13.50 -61.12 -21.66
CA CYS A 100 -13.48 -60.19 -20.54
C CYS A 100 -12.54 -60.71 -19.43
N THR A 101 -12.11 -59.80 -18.56
CA THR A 101 -11.44 -60.11 -17.28
C THR A 101 -12.21 -59.57 -16.09
N GLN A 102 -13.13 -58.64 -16.32
CA GLN A 102 -14.04 -58.01 -15.36
C GLN A 102 -15.35 -57.65 -16.08
N GLY A 103 -16.45 -57.54 -15.33
CA GLY A 103 -17.79 -57.35 -15.90
C GLY A 103 -17.95 -56.05 -16.71
N SER A 104 -17.21 -54.99 -16.37
CA SER A 104 -17.20 -53.73 -17.13
C SER A 104 -16.64 -53.88 -18.57
N HIS A 105 -15.84 -54.92 -18.85
CA HIS A 105 -15.38 -55.21 -20.22
C HIS A 105 -16.50 -55.82 -21.09
N CYS A 106 -17.63 -56.16 -20.48
CA CYS A 106 -18.80 -56.71 -21.15
C CYS A 106 -19.87 -55.65 -21.47
N THR A 107 -19.60 -54.37 -21.17
CA THR A 107 -20.53 -53.23 -21.21
C THR A 107 -21.14 -52.90 -22.58
N GLU A 108 -20.75 -53.59 -23.65
CA GLU A 108 -21.38 -53.54 -24.98
C GLU A 108 -21.51 -54.93 -25.65
N LYS A 109 -21.07 -55.98 -24.96
CA LYS A 109 -21.03 -57.35 -25.49
C LYS A 109 -22.26 -58.16 -25.10
N VAL A 110 -22.92 -57.78 -24.02
CA VAL A 110 -24.15 -58.40 -23.52
C VAL A 110 -25.15 -57.31 -23.15
N HIS A 111 -26.43 -57.54 -23.47
CA HIS A 111 -27.52 -56.63 -23.17
C HIS A 111 -28.35 -57.22 -22.02
N CYS A 112 -28.07 -56.76 -20.80
CA CYS A 112 -28.64 -57.31 -19.58
C CYS A 112 -29.75 -56.40 -19.04
N ILE A 113 -30.94 -56.95 -18.82
CA ILE A 113 -32.08 -56.20 -18.29
C ILE A 113 -32.08 -56.30 -16.76
N TRP A 114 -32.21 -55.16 -16.09
CA TRP A 114 -32.34 -55.08 -14.63
C TRP A 114 -33.38 -56.10 -14.11
N PRO A 115 -33.08 -56.89 -13.06
CA PRO A 115 -31.95 -56.76 -12.11
C PRO A 115 -30.65 -57.48 -12.51
N GLU A 116 -30.50 -57.93 -13.76
CA GLU A 116 -29.27 -58.55 -14.24
C GLU A 116 -28.27 -57.50 -14.72
N VAL A 117 -26.98 -57.72 -14.42
CA VAL A 117 -25.89 -56.84 -14.86
C VAL A 117 -24.89 -57.62 -15.70
N ALA A 118 -24.17 -56.94 -16.58
CA ALA A 118 -23.09 -57.52 -17.36
C ALA A 118 -22.00 -58.13 -16.45
N TYR A 119 -21.62 -59.38 -16.66
CA TYR A 119 -20.69 -60.08 -15.78
C TYR A 119 -19.71 -60.93 -16.58
N CYS A 120 -18.47 -60.99 -16.10
CA CYS A 120 -17.45 -61.85 -16.70
C CYS A 120 -17.34 -63.16 -15.92
N GLN A 121 -17.71 -64.27 -16.54
CA GLN A 121 -17.54 -65.61 -15.97
C GLN A 121 -16.50 -66.37 -16.78
N SER A 122 -15.35 -66.65 -16.15
CA SER A 122 -14.26 -67.44 -16.73
C SER A 122 -13.87 -67.01 -18.15
N GLY A 123 -13.78 -65.70 -18.38
CA GLY A 123 -13.41 -65.14 -19.67
C GLY A 123 -14.55 -64.98 -20.68
N THR A 124 -15.80 -65.23 -20.30
CA THR A 124 -16.99 -65.05 -21.16
C THR A 124 -17.96 -64.04 -20.55
N CYS A 125 -18.50 -63.14 -21.38
CA CYS A 125 -19.50 -62.17 -20.96
C CYS A 125 -20.89 -62.81 -20.88
N ILE A 126 -21.55 -62.68 -19.74
CA ILE A 126 -22.91 -63.18 -19.49
C ILE A 126 -23.73 -62.12 -18.74
N CYS A 127 -25.05 -62.29 -18.71
CA CYS A 127 -25.93 -61.56 -17.78
C CYS A 127 -26.07 -62.38 -16.49
N LYS A 128 -25.79 -61.76 -15.34
CA LYS A 128 -25.87 -62.43 -14.04
C LYS A 128 -26.93 -61.77 -13.18
N SER A 129 -27.93 -62.54 -12.75
CA SER A 129 -28.92 -62.11 -11.76
C SER A 129 -28.31 -62.06 -10.35
N PRO A 130 -28.88 -61.30 -9.39
CA PRO A 130 -28.37 -61.20 -8.03
C PRO A 130 -28.23 -62.59 -7.36
N PRO A 131 -27.12 -62.88 -6.63
CA PRO A 131 -26.01 -61.99 -6.28
C PRO A 131 -24.97 -61.84 -7.41
N ASN A 132 -24.91 -60.64 -7.99
CA ASN A 132 -24.11 -60.31 -9.18
C ASN A 132 -23.04 -59.22 -8.90
N GLY A 133 -22.86 -58.86 -7.62
CA GLY A 133 -21.92 -57.82 -7.18
C GLY A 133 -22.45 -56.40 -7.32
N CYS A 134 -23.65 -56.23 -7.90
CA CYS A 134 -24.38 -54.98 -7.86
C CYS A 134 -25.23 -54.90 -6.58
N TYR A 135 -25.06 -53.83 -5.80
CA TYR A 135 -25.81 -53.62 -4.56
C TYR A 135 -26.92 -52.58 -4.69
N ASP A 136 -27.17 -52.08 -5.90
CA ASP A 136 -28.32 -51.20 -6.17
C ASP A 136 -29.61 -51.98 -5.86
N THR A 137 -30.50 -51.40 -5.05
CA THR A 137 -31.79 -52.02 -4.71
C THR A 137 -32.87 -51.72 -5.75
N GLU A 138 -32.68 -50.65 -6.54
CA GLU A 138 -33.57 -50.17 -7.58
C GLU A 138 -32.74 -49.63 -8.77
N PRO A 139 -33.26 -49.71 -10.01
CA PRO A 139 -32.52 -49.24 -11.17
C PRO A 139 -32.34 -47.72 -11.13
N GLN A 140 -31.11 -47.25 -11.32
CA GLN A 140 -30.75 -45.82 -11.25
C GLN A 140 -30.98 -45.06 -12.57
N CYS A 141 -31.63 -45.70 -13.54
CA CYS A 141 -32.04 -45.06 -14.79
C CYS A 141 -33.52 -45.29 -15.05
N THR A 142 -34.21 -44.24 -15.48
CA THR A 142 -35.65 -44.27 -15.80
C THR A 142 -35.88 -43.92 -17.27
N PRO A 143 -36.30 -44.88 -18.13
CA PRO A 143 -36.58 -44.60 -19.54
C PRO A 143 -37.67 -43.53 -19.70
N GLN A 144 -37.54 -42.65 -20.70
CA GLN A 144 -38.51 -41.59 -21.00
C GLN A 144 -39.24 -41.87 -22.31
N CYS A 145 -40.55 -41.56 -22.35
CA CYS A 145 -41.35 -41.73 -23.56
C CYS A 145 -41.15 -40.54 -24.52
N PRO A 146 -41.13 -40.77 -25.84
CA PRO A 146 -41.09 -39.71 -26.84
C PRO A 146 -42.41 -38.91 -26.86
N GLU A 147 -42.37 -37.70 -27.42
CA GLU A 147 -43.55 -36.82 -27.52
C GLU A 147 -44.74 -37.52 -28.21
N GLY A 148 -45.93 -37.32 -27.64
CA GLY A 148 -47.17 -37.97 -28.09
C GLY A 148 -47.38 -39.38 -27.53
N TYR A 149 -46.52 -39.86 -26.62
CA TYR A 149 -46.63 -41.17 -25.98
C TYR A 149 -46.50 -41.05 -24.46
N GLU A 150 -47.25 -41.87 -23.71
CA GLU A 150 -47.21 -41.94 -22.25
C GLU A 150 -46.83 -43.35 -21.75
N LYS A 151 -46.20 -43.45 -20.56
CA LYS A 151 -45.80 -44.75 -19.98
C LYS A 151 -47.02 -45.62 -19.71
N CYS A 152 -46.91 -46.91 -20.00
CA CYS A 152 -47.95 -47.88 -19.71
C CYS A 152 -47.35 -49.19 -19.18
N SER A 153 -48.15 -49.95 -18.43
CA SER A 153 -47.80 -51.27 -17.94
C SER A 153 -49.03 -52.19 -17.92
N GLY A 154 -48.82 -53.49 -18.13
CA GLY A 154 -49.89 -54.48 -18.07
C GLY A 154 -50.99 -54.30 -19.14
N ALA A 155 -52.24 -54.51 -18.74
CA ALA A 155 -53.40 -54.45 -19.63
C ALA A 155 -53.69 -53.04 -20.19
N ASP A 156 -53.09 -51.99 -19.62
CA ASP A 156 -53.30 -50.60 -20.01
C ASP A 156 -52.47 -50.16 -21.23
N CYS A 157 -51.53 -51.00 -21.68
CA CYS A 157 -50.79 -50.83 -22.93
C CYS A 157 -51.59 -51.35 -24.13
N THR A 158 -52.60 -50.60 -24.57
CA THR A 158 -53.37 -50.90 -25.79
C THR A 158 -53.12 -49.84 -26.87
N GLY A 159 -53.17 -50.22 -28.14
CA GLY A 159 -52.93 -49.31 -29.28
C GLY A 159 -51.51 -49.35 -29.85
N GLU A 160 -51.04 -48.22 -30.40
CA GLU A 160 -49.67 -48.08 -30.94
C GLU A 160 -48.67 -47.94 -29.78
N ILE A 161 -47.75 -48.90 -29.64
CA ILE A 161 -46.81 -49.01 -28.51
C ILE A 161 -45.38 -48.80 -29.02
N LYS A 162 -44.59 -48.03 -28.26
CA LYS A 162 -43.14 -47.89 -28.42
C LYS A 162 -42.41 -48.41 -27.19
N ASP A 163 -41.43 -49.28 -27.40
CA ASP A 163 -40.49 -49.68 -26.36
C ASP A 163 -39.39 -48.62 -26.23
N VAL A 164 -39.08 -48.23 -25.00
CA VAL A 164 -37.99 -47.32 -24.68
C VAL A 164 -37.06 -47.97 -23.67
N GLU A 165 -35.77 -47.69 -23.80
CA GLU A 165 -34.76 -48.21 -22.89
C GLU A 165 -33.82 -47.11 -22.41
N CYS A 166 -33.18 -47.37 -21.28
CA CYS A 166 -32.07 -46.57 -20.82
C CYS A 166 -31.07 -47.45 -20.06
N SER A 167 -29.82 -47.03 -19.98
CA SER A 167 -28.73 -47.80 -19.37
C SER A 167 -28.11 -47.08 -18.19
N HIS A 168 -27.62 -47.83 -17.21
CA HIS A 168 -26.79 -47.33 -16.12
C HIS A 168 -25.68 -48.32 -15.77
N ASP A 169 -24.60 -47.81 -15.19
CA ASP A 169 -23.50 -48.64 -14.67
C ASP A 169 -23.65 -48.76 -13.16
N CYS A 170 -23.72 -49.98 -12.63
CA CYS A 170 -23.92 -50.19 -11.21
C CYS A 170 -22.76 -49.60 -10.39
N ALA A 171 -23.07 -48.76 -9.40
CA ALA A 171 -22.04 -48.01 -8.66
C ALA A 171 -21.02 -48.90 -7.93
N SER A 172 -21.43 -50.10 -7.49
CA SER A 172 -20.56 -50.98 -6.70
C SER A 172 -19.60 -51.85 -7.53
N CYS A 173 -19.95 -52.17 -8.78
CA CYS A 173 -19.16 -53.08 -9.61
C CYS A 173 -18.85 -52.56 -11.01
N ASN A 174 -19.34 -51.36 -11.35
CA ASN A 174 -19.21 -50.69 -12.64
C ASN A 174 -19.63 -51.55 -13.84
N ASN A 175 -20.63 -52.42 -13.62
CA ASN A 175 -21.19 -53.30 -14.63
C ASN A 175 -22.48 -52.69 -15.17
N ARG A 176 -22.62 -52.63 -16.50
CA ARG A 176 -23.80 -52.04 -17.15
C ARG A 176 -25.04 -52.92 -17.06
N TYR A 177 -26.19 -52.27 -16.87
CA TYR A 177 -27.51 -52.85 -17.03
C TYR A 177 -28.45 -51.88 -17.77
N TYR A 178 -29.51 -52.44 -18.34
CA TYR A 178 -30.53 -51.72 -19.09
C TYR A 178 -31.89 -51.85 -18.40
N VAL A 179 -32.69 -50.80 -18.49
CA VAL A 179 -34.06 -50.73 -17.97
C VAL A 179 -34.96 -50.48 -19.16
N ARG A 180 -36.01 -51.29 -19.30
CA ARG A 180 -36.99 -51.16 -20.39
C ARG A 180 -38.33 -50.66 -19.86
N ALA A 181 -38.98 -49.80 -20.61
CA ALA A 181 -40.36 -49.39 -20.38
C ALA A 181 -41.16 -49.39 -21.69
N LYS A 182 -42.49 -49.47 -21.57
CA LYS A 182 -43.41 -49.39 -22.71
C LYS A 182 -44.16 -48.06 -22.67
N CYS A 183 -44.35 -47.46 -23.84
CA CYS A 183 -45.07 -46.22 -24.03
C CYS A 183 -46.21 -46.42 -25.01
N LYS A 184 -47.43 -45.95 -24.71
CA LYS A 184 -48.58 -45.99 -25.62
C LYS A 184 -48.84 -44.61 -26.23
N LYS A 185 -49.31 -44.56 -27.47
CA LYS A 185 -49.65 -43.31 -28.16
C LYS A 185 -50.90 -42.67 -27.56
N ILE A 186 -50.83 -41.36 -27.35
CA ILE A 186 -51.96 -40.56 -26.87
C ILE A 186 -52.92 -40.32 -28.06
N VAL A 187 -54.17 -40.78 -27.96
CA VAL A 187 -55.20 -40.53 -28.98
C VAL A 187 -55.83 -39.16 -28.72
N THR A 188 -55.66 -38.22 -29.64
CA THR A 188 -56.24 -36.87 -29.57
C THR A 188 -57.56 -36.81 -30.34
N ASN A 189 -58.67 -36.58 -29.65
CA ASN A 189 -59.93 -36.14 -30.27
C ASN A 189 -59.69 -34.80 -30.96
N THR A 190 -60.11 -34.66 -32.22
CA THR A 190 -59.77 -33.51 -33.05
C THR A 190 -60.89 -32.50 -33.01
N CYS A 191 -60.66 -31.38 -32.31
CA CYS A 191 -61.61 -30.28 -32.22
C CYS A 191 -61.65 -29.46 -33.52
N GLY A 192 -62.84 -29.17 -34.04
CA GLY A 192 -63.06 -28.37 -35.27
C GLY A 192 -63.54 -29.18 -36.48
N ASP A 193 -64.16 -30.34 -36.27
CA ASP A 193 -64.67 -31.20 -37.34
C ASP A 193 -66.12 -30.88 -37.77
N GLY A 194 -66.73 -29.86 -37.13
CA GLY A 194 -68.06 -29.38 -37.43
C GLY A 194 -69.18 -30.16 -36.74
N ASN A 195 -68.88 -31.15 -35.89
CA ASN A 195 -69.88 -31.95 -35.18
C ASN A 195 -69.56 -32.03 -33.69
N LYS A 196 -70.44 -31.51 -32.83
CA LYS A 196 -70.32 -31.70 -31.38
C LYS A 196 -70.55 -33.17 -31.00
N GLY A 197 -69.49 -33.92 -30.70
CA GLY A 197 -69.53 -35.36 -30.41
C GLY A 197 -68.78 -35.78 -29.15
N GLY A 198 -69.27 -36.80 -28.44
CA GLY A 198 -68.60 -37.34 -27.26
C GLY A 198 -68.54 -36.36 -26.07
N SER A 199 -67.35 -36.17 -25.47
CA SER A 199 -67.11 -35.32 -24.30
C SER A 199 -66.84 -33.84 -24.64
N GLU A 200 -67.13 -33.42 -25.87
CA GLU A 200 -66.89 -32.05 -26.35
C GLU A 200 -67.97 -31.07 -25.84
N ALA A 201 -67.54 -29.93 -25.32
CA ALA A 201 -68.43 -28.87 -24.85
C ALA A 201 -68.91 -27.96 -26.00
N CYS A 202 -68.16 -27.85 -27.09
CA CYS A 202 -68.39 -26.93 -28.21
C CYS A 202 -67.57 -27.34 -29.46
N ASP A 203 -68.00 -26.96 -30.68
CA ASP A 203 -67.27 -27.09 -31.96
C ASP A 203 -67.85 -26.07 -32.98
N PRO A 204 -67.05 -25.38 -33.83
CA PRO A 204 -65.58 -25.40 -33.92
C PRO A 204 -64.90 -24.45 -32.92
N PRO A 205 -63.56 -24.53 -32.74
CA PRO A 205 -62.79 -23.55 -31.98
C PRO A 205 -63.16 -22.11 -32.37
N GLY A 206 -63.39 -21.24 -31.38
CA GLY A 206 -63.84 -19.86 -31.60
C GLY A 206 -65.36 -19.68 -31.71
N SER A 207 -66.14 -20.76 -31.73
CA SER A 207 -67.60 -20.66 -31.56
C SER A 207 -67.96 -20.17 -30.15
N VAL A 208 -69.09 -19.45 -30.05
CA VAL A 208 -69.63 -18.99 -28.77
C VAL A 208 -70.16 -20.19 -28.01
N CYS A 209 -69.75 -20.34 -26.74
CA CYS A 209 -70.26 -21.41 -25.89
C CYS A 209 -70.48 -20.93 -24.45
N THR A 210 -71.17 -21.72 -23.62
CA THR A 210 -71.49 -21.33 -22.23
C THR A 210 -70.63 -22.14 -21.27
N ALA A 211 -69.84 -21.46 -20.44
CA ALA A 211 -69.01 -22.08 -19.42
C ALA A 211 -69.88 -22.68 -18.29
N ALA A 212 -69.28 -23.52 -17.44
CA ALA A 212 -70.01 -24.21 -16.37
C ALA A 212 -70.69 -23.24 -15.36
N SER A 213 -70.20 -22.00 -15.24
CA SER A 213 -70.80 -20.93 -14.43
C SER A 213 -72.03 -20.25 -15.05
N GLY A 214 -72.40 -20.57 -16.30
CA GLY A 214 -73.50 -19.93 -17.02
C GLY A 214 -73.11 -18.66 -17.79
N LYS A 215 -71.83 -18.26 -17.79
CA LYS A 215 -71.32 -17.11 -18.57
C LYS A 215 -70.99 -17.50 -20.02
N GLN A 216 -71.19 -16.58 -20.97
CA GLN A 216 -70.71 -16.76 -22.36
C GLN A 216 -69.19 -16.74 -22.39
N SER A 217 -68.60 -17.71 -23.09
CA SER A 217 -67.17 -17.90 -23.32
C SER A 217 -66.93 -18.35 -24.76
N THR A 218 -65.68 -18.56 -25.12
CA THR A 218 -65.27 -18.98 -26.47
C THR A 218 -64.73 -20.40 -26.44
N CYS A 219 -65.14 -21.20 -27.40
CA CYS A 219 -64.71 -22.58 -27.53
C CYS A 219 -63.19 -22.67 -27.71
N SER A 220 -62.50 -23.39 -26.82
CA SER A 220 -61.05 -23.56 -26.89
C SER A 220 -60.64 -24.50 -28.03
N SER A 221 -59.35 -24.52 -28.36
CA SER A 221 -58.77 -25.44 -29.35
C SER A 221 -58.84 -26.92 -28.94
N THR A 222 -59.31 -27.22 -27.72
CA THR A 222 -59.55 -28.58 -27.21
C THR A 222 -61.03 -28.89 -27.02
N CYS A 223 -61.93 -28.09 -27.61
CA CYS A 223 -63.39 -28.27 -27.57
C CYS A 223 -63.95 -28.25 -26.14
N THR A 224 -63.29 -27.46 -25.27
CA THR A 224 -63.76 -27.14 -23.92
C THR A 224 -64.28 -25.71 -23.87
N CYS A 225 -65.22 -25.44 -22.97
CA CYS A 225 -65.70 -24.10 -22.68
C CYS A 225 -65.08 -23.62 -21.36
N PRO A 226 -63.83 -23.14 -21.36
CA PRO A 226 -63.21 -22.61 -20.17
C PRO A 226 -64.01 -21.41 -19.66
N GLU A 227 -64.02 -21.21 -18.34
CA GLU A 227 -64.43 -19.92 -17.78
C GLU A 227 -63.62 -18.82 -18.47
N PRO A 228 -64.23 -17.67 -18.83
CA PRO A 228 -63.48 -16.56 -19.39
C PRO A 228 -62.38 -16.20 -18.39
N ALA A 229 -61.12 -16.40 -18.79
CA ALA A 229 -59.98 -15.93 -18.03
C ALA A 229 -60.10 -14.40 -17.94
N ASN A 230 -59.88 -13.82 -16.76
CA ASN A 230 -59.65 -12.38 -16.66
C ASN A 230 -58.41 -12.08 -17.53
N ILE A 231 -58.59 -11.33 -18.61
CA ILE A 231 -57.53 -11.06 -19.60
C ILE A 231 -56.88 -9.75 -19.21
N CYS A 232 -55.65 -9.85 -18.73
CA CYS A 232 -54.85 -8.67 -18.47
C CYS A 232 -54.51 -7.91 -19.76
N GLY A 233 -54.93 -6.65 -19.85
CA GLY A 233 -54.75 -5.76 -21.01
C GLY A 233 -56.01 -5.52 -21.84
N ASP A 234 -57.21 -5.81 -21.31
CA ASP A 234 -58.48 -5.65 -22.02
C ASP A 234 -59.13 -4.26 -21.85
N GLY A 235 -58.50 -3.37 -21.07
CA GLY A 235 -58.95 -2.01 -20.79
C GLY A 235 -59.94 -1.90 -19.63
N ASN A 236 -60.31 -3.00 -18.96
CA ASN A 236 -61.27 -3.01 -17.86
C ASN A 236 -60.72 -3.74 -16.63
N LYS A 237 -60.46 -3.01 -15.54
CA LYS A 237 -60.11 -3.63 -14.25
C LYS A 237 -61.30 -4.45 -13.71
N ALA A 238 -61.22 -5.79 -13.76
CA ALA A 238 -62.29 -6.69 -13.31
C ALA A 238 -61.77 -7.90 -12.51
N GLY A 239 -62.63 -8.48 -11.67
CA GLY A 239 -62.26 -9.64 -10.84
C GLY A 239 -61.13 -9.35 -9.84
N ASP A 240 -60.11 -10.22 -9.81
CA ASP A 240 -58.97 -10.14 -8.88
C ASP A 240 -57.79 -9.31 -9.42
N GLU A 241 -57.98 -8.57 -10.51
CA GLU A 241 -56.94 -7.76 -11.13
C GLU A 241 -56.62 -6.50 -10.31
N ALA A 242 -55.34 -6.24 -10.07
CA ALA A 242 -54.90 -5.04 -9.37
C ALA A 242 -54.90 -3.79 -10.28
N CYS A 243 -54.74 -3.97 -11.59
CA CYS A 243 -54.54 -2.92 -12.59
C CYS A 243 -54.77 -3.44 -14.03
N ASP A 244 -55.06 -2.57 -15.00
CA ASP A 244 -55.18 -2.85 -16.44
C ASP A 244 -55.01 -1.53 -17.24
N PRO A 245 -54.28 -1.49 -18.38
CA PRO A 245 -53.49 -2.56 -19.02
C PRO A 245 -52.07 -2.70 -18.44
N PRO A 246 -51.30 -3.75 -18.80
CA PRO A 246 -49.87 -3.83 -18.47
C PRO A 246 -49.12 -2.55 -18.84
N GLY A 247 -48.29 -2.05 -17.93
CA GLY A 247 -47.58 -0.77 -18.08
C GLY A 247 -48.36 0.46 -17.60
N SER A 248 -49.64 0.34 -17.24
CA SER A 248 -50.37 1.43 -16.58
C SER A 248 -49.86 1.69 -15.16
N THR A 249 -50.07 2.92 -14.67
CA THR A 249 -49.81 3.28 -13.28
C THR A 249 -50.83 2.61 -12.36
N CYS A 250 -50.35 1.92 -11.33
CA CYS A 250 -51.19 1.26 -10.33
C CYS A 250 -50.74 1.63 -8.92
N THR A 251 -51.61 1.44 -7.92
CA THR A 251 -51.24 1.65 -6.52
C THR A 251 -51.00 0.30 -5.86
N THR A 252 -49.82 0.10 -5.26
CA THR A 252 -49.45 -1.12 -4.54
C THR A 252 -50.34 -1.30 -3.31
N ALA A 253 -50.38 -2.50 -2.73
CA ALA A 253 -51.10 -2.77 -1.49
C ALA A 253 -50.63 -1.89 -0.30
N SER A 254 -49.41 -1.36 -0.38
CA SER A 254 -48.76 -0.44 0.55
C SER A 254 -48.98 1.04 0.24
N GLY A 255 -49.80 1.37 -0.78
CA GLY A 255 -50.19 2.75 -1.11
C GLY A 255 -49.19 3.54 -1.96
N LYS A 256 -48.16 2.91 -2.52
CA LYS A 256 -47.16 3.55 -3.40
C LYS A 256 -47.55 3.41 -4.87
N GLU A 257 -47.14 4.36 -5.70
CA GLU A 257 -47.29 4.24 -7.16
C GLU A 257 -46.34 3.15 -7.70
N GLY A 258 -46.88 2.24 -8.52
CA GLY A 258 -46.18 1.12 -9.17
C GLY A 258 -46.63 0.98 -10.61
N THR A 259 -46.06 -0.01 -11.31
CA THR A 259 -46.37 -0.30 -12.72
C THR A 259 -47.04 -1.64 -12.86
N CYS A 260 -48.14 -1.69 -13.60
CA CYS A 260 -48.90 -2.90 -13.81
C CYS A 260 -48.07 -3.96 -14.56
N SER A 261 -47.94 -5.15 -13.98
CA SER A 261 -47.20 -6.25 -14.59
C SER A 261 -48.00 -6.93 -15.71
N SER A 262 -47.36 -7.82 -16.47
CA SER A 262 -48.02 -8.64 -17.50
C SER A 262 -49.04 -9.65 -16.96
N THR A 263 -49.14 -9.80 -15.63
CA THR A 263 -50.13 -10.65 -14.95
C THR A 263 -51.18 -9.84 -14.18
N CYS A 264 -51.31 -8.55 -14.46
CA CYS A 264 -52.26 -7.63 -13.81
C CYS A 264 -52.11 -7.58 -12.28
N THR A 265 -50.87 -7.78 -11.84
CA THR A 265 -50.44 -7.53 -10.46
C THR A 265 -49.74 -6.19 -10.40
N CYS A 266 -49.84 -5.51 -9.26
CA CYS A 266 -49.11 -4.27 -8.99
C CYS A 266 -47.97 -4.57 -8.02
N PRO A 267 -46.82 -5.09 -8.50
CA PRO A 267 -45.67 -5.40 -7.64
C PRO A 267 -45.11 -4.11 -7.05
N GLU A 268 -44.56 -4.20 -5.84
CA GLU A 268 -43.83 -3.08 -5.26
C GLU A 268 -42.60 -2.76 -6.13
N PRO A 269 -42.33 -1.47 -6.42
CA PRO A 269 -41.15 -1.10 -7.18
C PRO A 269 -39.89 -1.58 -6.43
N PRO A 270 -38.90 -2.18 -7.13
CA PRO A 270 -37.64 -2.54 -6.49
C PRO A 270 -37.01 -1.25 -5.96
N VAL A 271 -36.81 -1.19 -4.64
CA VAL A 271 -36.08 -0.09 -4.00
C VAL A 271 -34.64 -0.23 -4.48
N GLY A 272 -34.23 0.59 -5.44
CA GLY A 272 -32.85 0.60 -5.92
C GLY A 272 -31.92 0.88 -4.74
N ASN A 273 -30.85 0.10 -4.60
CA ASN A 273 -29.81 0.40 -3.61
C ASN A 273 -29.07 1.64 -4.07
N ILE A 274 -29.28 2.76 -3.39
CA ILE A 274 -28.69 4.05 -3.72
C ILE A 274 -28.02 4.56 -2.46
N CYS A 275 -26.75 4.93 -2.59
CA CYS A 275 -26.05 5.61 -1.52
C CYS A 275 -26.52 7.06 -1.47
N ASP A 276 -27.23 7.49 -0.43
CA ASP A 276 -27.87 8.80 -0.34
C ASP A 276 -27.09 9.82 0.50
N ALA A 277 -25.98 9.37 1.12
CA ALA A 277 -25.11 10.17 1.98
C ALA A 277 -25.84 10.85 3.14
N GLN A 278 -27.01 10.34 3.56
CA GLN A 278 -27.83 10.98 4.56
C GLN A 278 -27.09 11.05 5.91
N GLY A 279 -26.95 12.27 6.44
CA GLY A 279 -26.21 12.53 7.69
C GLY A 279 -24.72 12.77 7.52
N ALA A 280 -24.17 12.63 6.31
CA ALA A 280 -22.76 12.89 6.04
C ALA A 280 -22.43 14.39 6.09
N LYS A 281 -21.34 14.76 6.78
CA LYS A 281 -20.92 16.17 6.94
C LYS A 281 -19.49 16.31 7.46
N TRP A 282 -18.87 17.45 7.14
CA TRP A 282 -17.64 17.88 7.80
C TRP A 282 -17.93 18.29 9.26
N VAL A 283 -17.16 17.75 10.19
CA VAL A 283 -17.11 18.21 11.59
C VAL A 283 -15.96 19.20 11.73
N THR A 284 -14.79 18.82 11.24
CA THR A 284 -13.60 19.66 11.15
C THR A 284 -13.10 19.61 9.72
N GLN A 285 -13.45 20.62 8.93
CA GLN A 285 -12.94 20.74 7.57
C GLN A 285 -11.49 21.23 7.59
N PRO A 286 -10.58 20.62 6.81
CA PRO A 286 -9.22 21.14 6.66
C PRO A 286 -9.23 22.63 6.24
N PRO A 287 -8.28 23.45 6.73
CA PRO A 287 -8.13 24.80 6.24
C PRO A 287 -7.79 24.79 4.74
N SER A 288 -8.33 25.75 4.00
CA SER A 288 -8.00 25.91 2.58
C SER A 288 -6.57 26.38 2.33
N ARG A 289 -5.93 27.00 3.33
CA ARG A 289 -4.53 27.46 3.29
C ARG A 289 -3.82 27.14 4.61
N VAL A 290 -2.63 26.58 4.54
CA VAL A 290 -1.83 26.15 5.70
C VAL A 290 -0.37 26.54 5.48
N GLU A 291 0.31 27.01 6.54
CA GLU A 291 1.77 27.21 6.53
C GLU A 291 2.52 25.88 6.37
N PHE A 292 3.66 25.91 5.69
CA PHE A 292 4.52 24.74 5.54
C PHE A 292 4.86 24.11 6.91
N GLY A 293 4.87 22.77 6.97
CA GLY A 293 5.21 22.03 8.20
C GLY A 293 4.18 22.06 9.35
N LYS A 294 3.04 22.76 9.23
CA LYS A 294 1.99 22.74 10.28
C LYS A 294 1.07 21.52 10.16
N PRO A 295 0.69 20.86 11.27
CA PRO A 295 -0.23 19.72 11.25
C PRO A 295 -1.63 20.13 10.78
N ILE A 296 -2.28 19.27 10.00
CA ILE A 296 -3.60 19.53 9.40
C ILE A 296 -4.58 18.48 9.87
N SER A 297 -5.39 18.82 10.86
CA SER A 297 -6.41 17.92 11.39
C SER A 297 -7.70 18.00 10.57
N PHE A 298 -8.35 16.85 10.39
CA PHE A 298 -9.65 16.75 9.73
C PHE A 298 -10.56 15.73 10.41
N GLU A 299 -11.86 15.98 10.32
CA GLU A 299 -12.90 15.10 10.85
C GLU A 299 -14.15 15.18 9.98
N TYR A 300 -14.60 14.02 9.51
CA TYR A 300 -15.76 13.89 8.65
C TYR A 300 -16.67 12.77 9.15
N ILE A 301 -17.97 13.02 9.19
CA ILE A 301 -18.98 12.00 9.45
C ILE A 301 -19.45 11.48 8.10
N THR A 302 -19.25 10.18 7.86
CA THR A 302 -19.93 9.45 6.77
C THR A 302 -21.33 9.07 7.24
N GLY A 303 -22.27 8.92 6.32
CA GLY A 303 -23.65 8.56 6.63
C GLY A 303 -24.36 7.99 5.41
N ASP A 304 -25.36 7.15 5.66
CA ASP A 304 -26.28 6.62 4.65
C ASP A 304 -27.55 6.11 5.35
N THR A 305 -28.72 6.19 4.70
CA THR A 305 -29.99 5.68 5.26
C THR A 305 -29.95 4.18 5.57
N ASP A 306 -29.28 3.38 4.74
CA ASP A 306 -29.10 1.95 4.96
C ASP A 306 -27.89 1.62 5.87
N GLY A 307 -27.13 2.64 6.24
CA GLY A 307 -25.92 2.57 7.04
C GLY A 307 -24.64 2.40 6.24
N VAL A 308 -23.50 2.69 6.86
CA VAL A 308 -22.19 2.73 6.20
C VAL A 308 -21.38 1.46 6.46
N GLN A 309 -20.76 0.92 5.42
CA GLN A 309 -19.86 -0.21 5.52
C GLN A 309 -18.46 0.22 5.98
N ASN A 310 -18.09 -0.11 7.22
CA ASN A 310 -16.87 0.39 7.87
C ASN A 310 -15.58 0.07 7.08
N VAL A 311 -15.48 -1.17 6.62
CA VAL A 311 -14.33 -1.70 5.87
C VAL A 311 -14.09 -0.96 4.54
N ASN A 312 -15.12 -0.41 3.92
CA ASN A 312 -15.02 0.22 2.61
C ASN A 312 -14.68 1.72 2.67
N ILE A 313 -14.70 2.34 3.85
CA ILE A 313 -14.29 3.75 4.00
C ILE A 313 -12.81 3.90 3.63
N ILE A 314 -12.56 4.67 2.57
CA ILE A 314 -11.25 4.98 2.02
C ILE A 314 -11.00 6.48 2.14
N VAL A 315 -9.82 6.85 2.65
CA VAL A 315 -9.34 8.23 2.72
C VAL A 315 -8.04 8.34 1.95
N LYS A 316 -7.98 9.28 1.02
CA LYS A 316 -6.82 9.51 0.16
C LYS A 316 -6.38 10.96 0.18
N LEU A 317 -5.08 11.20 0.18
CA LEU A 317 -4.46 12.48 -0.10
C LEU A 317 -3.68 12.36 -1.40
N ASP A 318 -4.07 13.14 -2.41
CA ASP A 318 -3.50 13.11 -3.76
C ASP A 318 -3.46 11.70 -4.37
N GLY A 319 -4.50 10.91 -4.09
CA GLY A 319 -4.63 9.53 -4.55
C GLY A 319 -3.97 8.47 -3.65
N THR A 320 -3.11 8.87 -2.71
CA THR A 320 -2.44 7.97 -1.76
C THR A 320 -3.26 7.77 -0.49
N SER A 321 -3.44 6.53 -0.04
CA SER A 321 -4.20 6.23 1.18
C SER A 321 -3.52 6.79 2.43
N VAL A 322 -4.31 7.44 3.29
CA VAL A 322 -3.84 8.03 4.56
C VAL A 322 -4.45 7.25 5.73
N PRO A 323 -3.69 6.95 6.80
CA PRO A 323 -4.23 6.32 7.98
C PRO A 323 -5.21 7.26 8.70
N VAL A 324 -6.33 6.70 9.11
CA VAL A 324 -7.39 7.42 9.81
C VAL A 324 -7.91 6.60 10.97
N THR A 325 -8.42 7.29 11.98
CA THR A 325 -9.19 6.68 13.06
C THR A 325 -10.67 6.70 12.69
N LYS A 326 -11.32 5.53 12.76
CA LYS A 326 -12.76 5.36 12.52
C LYS A 326 -13.50 5.18 13.85
N ILE A 327 -14.66 5.82 13.99
CA ILE A 327 -15.51 5.72 15.17
C ILE A 327 -16.97 5.54 14.71
N PRO A 328 -17.61 4.38 14.99
CA PRO A 328 -17.05 3.19 15.61
C PRO A 328 -15.96 2.51 14.75
N ALA A 329 -15.08 1.74 15.38
CA ALA A 329 -13.86 1.24 14.73
C ALA A 329 -14.08 -0.02 13.87
N THR A 330 -15.02 -0.89 14.26
CA THR A 330 -15.22 -2.21 13.60
C THR A 330 -16.63 -2.43 13.09
N ASP A 331 -17.60 -1.70 13.62
CA ASP A 331 -19.01 -1.96 13.36
C ASP A 331 -19.50 -1.13 12.17
N ASN A 332 -20.39 -1.72 11.38
CA ASN A 332 -21.22 -0.97 10.46
C ASN A 332 -22.23 -0.16 11.29
N ALA A 333 -22.38 1.12 10.96
CA ALA A 333 -23.24 2.03 11.69
C ALA A 333 -23.93 2.99 10.74
N PRO A 334 -25.08 3.59 11.13
CA PRO A 334 -25.73 4.62 10.34
C PRO A 334 -24.79 5.76 9.96
N ASN A 335 -23.90 6.12 10.90
CA ASN A 335 -22.87 7.12 10.71
C ASN A 335 -21.53 6.59 11.24
N ILE A 336 -20.44 6.81 10.50
CA ILE A 336 -19.08 6.52 10.96
C ILE A 336 -18.24 7.78 10.83
N THR A 337 -17.67 8.23 11.95
CA THR A 337 -16.76 9.37 11.99
C THR A 337 -15.36 8.93 11.61
N VAL A 338 -14.75 9.66 10.70
CA VAL A 338 -13.39 9.46 10.21
C VAL A 338 -12.57 10.68 10.58
N LYS A 339 -11.47 10.48 11.30
CA LYS A 339 -10.57 11.56 11.71
C LYS A 339 -9.12 11.22 11.45
N GLY A 340 -8.33 12.22 11.11
CA GLY A 340 -6.91 12.08 10.85
C GLY A 340 -6.17 13.40 10.98
N THR A 341 -4.84 13.32 10.93
CA THR A 341 -3.96 14.48 10.91
C THR A 341 -2.95 14.28 9.79
N LEU A 342 -2.98 15.17 8.79
CA LEU A 342 -1.96 15.24 7.75
C LEU A 342 -0.77 16.06 8.26
N ASN A 343 0.39 15.90 7.62
CA ASN A 343 1.61 16.63 8.00
C ASN A 343 2.11 16.27 9.43
N GLY A 344 1.91 15.00 9.83
CA GLY A 344 2.26 14.47 11.14
C GLY A 344 3.40 13.44 11.07
N SER A 345 3.17 12.24 11.58
CA SER A 345 4.18 11.16 11.62
C SER A 345 4.57 10.58 10.26
N GLU A 346 3.82 10.90 9.20
CA GLU A 346 4.02 10.34 7.85
C GLU A 346 4.96 11.17 6.96
N GLY A 347 5.42 12.32 7.46
CA GLY A 347 6.27 13.25 6.72
C GLY A 347 5.59 14.57 6.40
N VAL A 348 6.39 15.52 5.92
CA VAL A 348 5.95 16.87 5.63
C VAL A 348 5.33 16.96 4.23
N LEU A 349 4.15 17.56 4.10
CA LEU A 349 3.52 17.82 2.81
C LEU A 349 4.31 18.87 2.04
N SER A 350 4.59 18.59 0.77
CA SER A 350 5.24 19.55 -0.12
C SER A 350 4.40 20.83 -0.26
N PRO A 351 5.00 21.99 -0.58
CA PRO A 351 4.23 23.16 -0.95
C PRO A 351 3.36 22.93 -2.19
N GLY A 352 2.16 23.50 -2.21
CA GLY A 352 1.24 23.41 -3.35
C GLY A 352 -0.19 23.02 -2.96
N ASN A 353 -0.95 22.59 -3.96
CA ASN A 353 -2.34 22.20 -3.80
C ASN A 353 -2.44 20.69 -3.59
N HIS A 354 -3.14 20.30 -2.53
CA HIS A 354 -3.41 18.93 -2.14
C HIS A 354 -4.92 18.69 -2.09
N LYS A 355 -5.34 17.51 -2.53
CA LYS A 355 -6.74 17.08 -2.50
C LYS A 355 -6.92 15.94 -1.51
N LEU A 356 -7.66 16.20 -0.44
CA LEU A 356 -8.12 15.17 0.50
C LEU A 356 -9.47 14.63 0.01
N GLU A 357 -9.59 13.32 -0.12
CA GLU A 357 -10.78 12.62 -0.61
C GLU A 357 -11.22 11.56 0.39
N ILE A 358 -12.53 11.47 0.62
CA ILE A 358 -13.17 10.49 1.49
C ILE A 358 -14.30 9.84 0.70
N SER A 359 -14.26 8.52 0.54
CA SER A 359 -15.30 7.75 -0.15
C SER A 359 -15.75 6.57 0.69
N TRP A 360 -17.03 6.23 0.62
CA TRP A 360 -17.60 5.09 1.33
C TRP A 360 -18.73 4.44 0.53
N ASN A 361 -19.06 3.21 0.93
CA ASN A 361 -20.22 2.48 0.44
C ASN A 361 -21.23 2.26 1.58
N ASP A 362 -22.50 2.12 1.22
CA ASP A 362 -23.54 1.63 2.11
C ASP A 362 -23.37 0.14 2.46
N ILE A 363 -24.14 -0.36 3.43
CA ILE A 363 -24.10 -1.77 3.87
C ILE A 363 -24.50 -2.75 2.76
N LYS A 364 -25.29 -2.31 1.78
CA LYS A 364 -25.74 -3.11 0.64
C LYS A 364 -24.77 -3.02 -0.57
N GLY A 365 -23.69 -2.24 -0.45
CA GLY A 365 -22.59 -2.12 -1.39
C GLY A 365 -22.70 -1.02 -2.44
N ALA A 366 -23.71 -0.13 -2.43
CA ALA A 366 -23.71 1.02 -3.33
C ALA A 366 -22.84 2.16 -2.78
N GLY A 367 -22.23 2.91 -3.68
CA GLY A 367 -21.31 4.01 -3.37
C GLY A 367 -21.18 4.95 -4.57
N GLY A 368 -20.17 5.81 -4.54
CA GLY A 368 -20.03 6.89 -5.55
C GLY A 368 -20.74 8.16 -5.08
N LEU A 369 -21.13 9.04 -5.99
CA LEU A 369 -21.87 10.25 -5.61
C LEU A 369 -23.28 9.87 -5.15
N PRO A 370 -23.80 10.42 -4.04
CA PRO A 370 -23.24 11.43 -3.10
C PRO A 370 -22.32 10.93 -1.96
N CYS A 371 -22.06 9.63 -1.83
CA CYS A 371 -21.15 9.03 -0.82
C CYS A 371 -19.64 9.24 -1.10
N TYR A 372 -19.31 10.49 -1.35
CA TYR A 372 -17.98 10.98 -1.63
C TYR A 372 -17.87 12.44 -1.17
N ALA A 373 -16.79 12.76 -0.46
CA ALA A 373 -16.47 14.11 -0.02
C ALA A 373 -15.01 14.43 -0.33
N TYR A 374 -14.72 15.71 -0.56
CA TYR A 374 -13.34 16.17 -0.75
C TYR A 374 -13.12 17.55 -0.14
N SER A 375 -11.86 17.87 0.12
CA SER A 375 -11.40 19.21 0.50
C SER A 375 -10.08 19.52 -0.18
N MET A 376 -9.96 20.76 -0.68
CA MET A 376 -8.71 21.27 -1.25
C MET A 376 -7.92 22.02 -0.18
N ILE A 377 -6.62 21.75 -0.12
CA ILE A 377 -5.70 22.34 0.86
C ILE A 377 -4.53 22.95 0.09
N THR A 378 -4.21 24.21 0.35
CA THR A 378 -3.03 24.88 -0.20
C THR A 378 -1.96 24.98 0.88
N VAL A 379 -0.88 24.21 0.75
CA VAL A 379 0.30 24.34 1.60
C VAL A 379 1.16 25.47 1.04
N LEU A 380 1.40 26.49 1.86
CA LEU A 380 2.27 27.62 1.51
C LEU A 380 3.71 27.15 1.29
N PRO A 381 4.50 27.88 0.49
CA PRO A 381 5.95 27.66 0.41
C PRO A 381 6.59 27.69 1.80
N GLU A 382 7.65 26.91 1.97
CA GLU A 382 8.54 27.02 3.11
C GLU A 382 9.15 28.42 3.16
N ASN A 383 9.22 29.03 4.34
CA ASN A 383 9.87 30.33 4.49
C ASN A 383 11.39 30.16 4.39
N PRO A 384 12.11 31.06 3.72
CA PRO A 384 13.57 31.04 3.69
C PRO A 384 14.13 31.27 5.10
N GLU A 385 15.03 30.39 5.55
CA GLU A 385 15.89 30.67 6.70
C GLU A 385 17.16 31.36 6.21
N TRP A 386 17.54 32.44 6.88
CA TRP A 386 18.63 33.29 6.44
C TRP A 386 19.79 33.30 7.42
N ASP A 387 21.00 33.27 6.88
CA ASP A 387 22.24 33.58 7.60
C ASP A 387 22.97 34.72 6.90
N ILE A 388 23.58 35.61 7.70
CA ILE A 388 24.39 36.71 7.20
C ILE A 388 25.73 36.73 7.94
N GLU A 389 26.80 36.69 7.17
CA GLU A 389 28.17 36.74 7.67
C GLU A 389 28.88 37.96 7.10
N LYS A 390 29.69 38.63 7.94
CA LYS A 390 30.57 39.71 7.51
C LYS A 390 32.00 39.41 7.93
N LYS A 391 32.91 39.42 6.95
CA LYS A 391 34.35 39.20 7.13
C LYS A 391 35.12 40.43 6.65
N ALA A 392 36.26 40.67 7.29
CA ALA A 392 37.20 41.69 6.90
C ALA A 392 38.60 41.10 6.80
N LEU A 393 39.34 41.47 5.76
CA LEU A 393 40.72 41.08 5.54
C LEU A 393 41.58 42.32 5.33
N GLN A 394 42.70 42.39 6.03
CA GLN A 394 43.65 43.49 5.89
C GLN A 394 44.83 43.09 5.00
N THR A 395 45.26 44.01 4.14
CA THR A 395 46.52 43.91 3.38
C THR A 395 47.27 45.23 3.42
N CYS A 396 48.58 45.20 3.63
CA CYS A 396 49.42 46.42 3.66
C CYS A 396 50.06 46.67 2.29
N VAL A 397 49.97 47.92 1.83
CA VAL A 397 50.63 48.42 0.63
C VAL A 397 51.78 49.33 1.06
N ASN A 398 52.96 49.13 0.46
CA ASN A 398 54.20 49.80 0.85
C ASN A 398 54.54 49.60 2.34
N ASP A 399 54.39 48.37 2.82
CA ASP A 399 54.78 48.00 4.18
C ASP A 399 56.28 48.28 4.40
N TRP A 400 56.66 48.67 5.62
CA TRP A 400 58.03 49.12 5.94
C TRP A 400 58.49 50.38 5.19
N THR A 401 57.57 51.28 4.88
CA THR A 401 57.89 52.63 4.38
C THR A 401 57.41 53.71 5.33
N GLU A 402 57.78 54.98 5.09
CA GLU A 402 57.35 56.11 5.92
C GLU A 402 55.82 56.32 5.87
N ASN A 403 55.19 55.97 4.75
CA ASN A 403 53.78 56.19 4.46
C ASN A 403 53.09 54.91 3.96
N PRO A 404 52.96 53.87 4.81
CA PRO A 404 52.26 52.65 4.43
C PRO A 404 50.74 52.91 4.37
N THR A 405 50.04 52.12 3.56
CA THR A 405 48.58 52.16 3.44
C THR A 405 48.00 50.79 3.80
N SER A 406 47.00 50.77 4.68
CA SER A 406 46.25 49.56 5.04
C SER A 406 45.00 49.45 4.17
N ASN A 407 44.94 48.45 3.31
CA ASN A 407 43.77 48.16 2.48
C ASN A 407 42.90 47.09 3.15
N LEU A 408 41.70 47.49 3.58
CA LEU A 408 40.70 46.64 4.21
C LEU A 408 39.72 46.14 3.16
N THR A 409 39.60 44.84 2.98
CA THR A 409 38.59 44.24 2.10
C THR A 409 37.49 43.62 2.94
N TYR A 410 36.26 44.09 2.74
CA TYR A 410 35.08 43.55 3.41
C TYR A 410 34.34 42.60 2.48
N THR A 411 33.82 41.52 3.04
CA THR A 411 32.98 40.54 2.34
C THR A 411 31.76 40.27 3.19
N VAL A 412 30.60 40.57 2.64
CA VAL A 412 29.29 40.23 3.20
C VAL A 412 28.79 39.01 2.45
N THR A 413 28.45 37.93 3.15
CA THR A 413 27.86 36.74 2.56
C THR A 413 26.48 36.54 3.14
N ILE A 414 25.49 36.42 2.27
CA ILE A 414 24.11 36.07 2.65
C ILE A 414 23.85 34.66 2.13
N THR A 415 23.26 33.83 2.98
CA THR A 415 22.97 32.43 2.67
C THR A 415 21.51 32.12 3.00
N ASN A 416 20.81 31.48 2.07
CA ASN A 416 19.57 30.78 2.38
C ASN A 416 19.94 29.40 2.95
N THR A 417 19.75 29.20 4.25
CA THR A 417 20.20 27.98 4.96
C THR A 417 19.26 26.79 4.76
N ASN A 418 18.13 26.96 4.08
CA ASN A 418 17.22 25.86 3.80
C ASN A 418 17.88 24.78 2.93
N THR A 419 17.52 23.52 3.19
CA THR A 419 18.07 22.35 2.47
C THR A 419 16.96 21.59 1.75
N GLY A 420 16.39 22.20 0.70
CA GLY A 420 15.46 21.50 -0.21
C GLY A 420 14.37 22.39 -0.81
N SER A 421 13.67 23.16 0.02
CA SER A 421 12.63 24.10 -0.40
C SER A 421 12.75 25.44 0.31
N GLY A 422 11.87 26.39 -0.03
CA GLY A 422 11.88 27.73 0.55
C GLY A 422 12.90 28.66 -0.08
N ALA A 423 12.76 28.89 -1.39
CA ALA A 423 13.44 29.99 -2.06
C ALA A 423 13.00 31.33 -1.45
N GLY A 424 13.93 32.28 -1.41
CA GLY A 424 13.71 33.58 -0.78
C GLY A 424 14.28 34.71 -1.59
N THR A 425 13.87 35.93 -1.27
CA THR A 425 14.38 37.14 -1.92
C THR A 425 14.92 38.13 -0.88
N ILE A 426 16.08 38.72 -1.18
CA ILE A 426 16.62 39.87 -0.46
C ILE A 426 16.46 41.10 -1.35
N THR A 427 15.83 42.13 -0.81
CA THR A 427 15.50 43.35 -1.56
C THR A 427 16.62 44.39 -1.51
N SER A 428 17.28 44.51 -0.35
CA SER A 428 18.36 45.47 -0.18
C SER A 428 19.39 45.03 0.85
N ILE A 429 20.62 45.50 0.66
CA ILE A 429 21.72 45.37 1.61
C ILE A 429 22.25 46.77 1.88
N LEU A 430 22.29 47.15 3.15
CA LEU A 430 22.75 48.43 3.64
C LEU A 430 23.96 48.21 4.55
N ASP A 431 25.10 48.76 4.15
CA ASP A 431 26.34 48.68 4.91
C ASP A 431 26.73 50.07 5.41
N THR A 432 26.83 50.23 6.73
CA THR A 432 27.18 51.50 7.37
C THR A 432 28.65 51.50 7.72
N LEU A 433 29.40 52.35 7.03
CA LEU A 433 30.85 52.48 7.21
C LEU A 433 31.18 53.21 8.52
N ASP A 434 32.34 52.89 9.08
CA ASP A 434 32.91 53.63 10.22
C ASP A 434 32.99 55.14 9.88
N PRO A 435 32.61 56.05 10.80
CA PRO A 435 32.68 57.50 10.58
C PRO A 435 34.07 58.03 10.18
N LYS A 436 35.14 57.29 10.48
CA LYS A 436 36.52 57.62 10.08
C LYS A 436 36.82 57.33 8.61
N VAL A 437 35.97 56.55 7.93
CA VAL A 437 36.18 56.18 6.54
C VAL A 437 35.95 57.38 5.64
N ASP A 438 36.99 57.75 4.89
CA ASP A 438 36.85 58.64 3.75
C ASP A 438 36.14 57.89 2.60
N SER A 439 34.92 58.32 2.29
CA SER A 439 34.10 57.72 1.23
C SER A 439 34.77 57.77 -0.15
N THR A 440 35.72 58.68 -0.40
CA THR A 440 36.48 58.74 -1.66
C THR A 440 37.54 57.63 -1.79
N LYS A 441 37.88 56.98 -0.67
CA LYS A 441 38.86 55.87 -0.60
C LYS A 441 38.21 54.49 -0.65
N VAL A 442 36.88 54.43 -0.80
CA VAL A 442 36.14 53.19 -0.99
C VAL A 442 36.19 52.81 -2.48
N THR A 443 36.60 51.58 -2.76
CA THR A 443 36.81 51.07 -4.12
C THR A 443 36.31 49.63 -4.23
N ASN A 444 36.30 49.07 -5.46
CA ASN A 444 35.95 47.68 -5.73
C ASN A 444 34.58 47.22 -5.18
N ILE A 445 33.59 48.12 -5.14
CA ILE A 445 32.23 47.76 -4.73
C ILE A 445 31.65 46.81 -5.78
N SER A 446 31.35 45.57 -5.36
CA SER A 446 30.84 44.53 -6.25
C SER A 446 29.35 44.74 -6.55
N ASN A 447 28.84 44.03 -7.57
CA ASN A 447 27.40 43.86 -7.83
C ASN A 447 26.59 45.17 -7.94
N GLY A 448 27.23 46.26 -8.37
CA GLY A 448 26.56 47.55 -8.61
C GLY A 448 26.19 48.32 -7.34
N GLY A 449 26.80 48.02 -6.19
CA GLY A 449 26.58 48.79 -4.97
C GLY A 449 27.00 50.25 -5.12
N VAL A 450 26.24 51.15 -4.48
CA VAL A 450 26.46 52.60 -4.56
C VAL A 450 26.76 53.16 -3.18
N ILE A 451 27.83 53.95 -3.08
CA ILE A 451 28.16 54.66 -1.85
C ILE A 451 27.48 56.03 -1.81
N SER A 452 26.81 56.33 -0.70
CA SER A 452 26.22 57.64 -0.43
C SER A 452 26.12 57.87 1.07
N ASN A 453 26.51 59.07 1.54
CA ASN A 453 26.41 59.48 2.94
C ASN A 453 27.01 58.47 3.95
N GLY A 454 28.20 57.94 3.66
CA GLY A 454 28.90 56.98 4.53
C GLY A 454 28.26 55.58 4.56
N LYS A 455 27.35 55.28 3.63
CA LYS A 455 26.71 53.97 3.51
C LYS A 455 26.88 53.40 2.11
N ILE A 456 27.05 52.10 2.01
CA ILE A 456 26.98 51.37 0.73
C ILE A 456 25.61 50.70 0.66
N VAL A 457 24.89 50.95 -0.44
CA VAL A 457 23.57 50.38 -0.67
C VAL A 457 23.62 49.50 -1.91
N TRP A 458 23.22 48.25 -1.76
CA TRP A 458 22.87 47.36 -2.87
C TRP A 458 21.36 47.21 -2.92
N ASN A 459 20.74 47.78 -3.96
CA ASN A 459 19.34 47.52 -4.28
C ASN A 459 19.30 46.32 -5.23
N LEU A 460 18.83 45.18 -4.74
CA LEU A 460 18.92 43.93 -5.48
C LEU A 460 17.70 43.75 -6.37
N THR A 461 17.94 43.21 -7.55
CA THR A 461 16.91 42.76 -8.50
C THR A 461 17.32 41.41 -9.05
N SER A 462 16.36 40.67 -9.60
CA SER A 462 16.61 39.35 -10.17
C SER A 462 17.69 39.42 -11.25
N PRO A 463 18.68 38.52 -11.27
CA PRO A 463 18.79 37.30 -10.45
C PRO A 463 19.56 37.47 -9.13
N LEU A 464 20.07 38.65 -8.80
CA LEU A 464 20.89 38.85 -7.59
C LEU A 464 20.06 38.85 -6.31
N SER A 465 18.78 39.23 -6.39
CA SER A 465 17.84 39.20 -5.26
C SER A 465 17.40 37.81 -4.86
N ASP A 466 17.44 36.84 -5.77
CA ASP A 466 16.74 35.56 -5.61
C ASP A 466 17.68 34.48 -5.09
N PHE A 467 17.36 33.81 -4.00
CA PHE A 467 18.20 32.79 -3.39
C PHE A 467 17.49 31.45 -3.38
N ASP A 468 18.02 30.51 -4.14
CA ASP A 468 17.60 29.12 -4.06
C ASP A 468 18.00 28.51 -2.71
N PRO A 469 17.35 27.42 -2.26
CA PRO A 469 17.71 26.75 -1.01
C PRO A 469 19.18 26.31 -1.00
N GLY A 470 19.93 26.73 0.01
CA GLY A 470 21.36 26.43 0.16
C GLY A 470 22.28 27.37 -0.63
N GLU A 471 21.74 28.34 -1.38
CA GLU A 471 22.55 29.29 -2.15
C GLU A 471 23.15 30.38 -1.25
N SER A 472 24.41 30.72 -1.52
CA SER A 472 25.11 31.85 -0.92
C SER A 472 25.54 32.87 -1.97
N LYS A 473 25.39 34.15 -1.68
CA LYS A 473 25.92 35.25 -2.50
C LYS A 473 26.77 36.18 -1.66
N SER A 474 27.86 36.66 -2.26
CA SER A 474 28.82 37.53 -1.60
C SER A 474 28.90 38.91 -2.24
N PHE A 475 28.98 39.94 -1.40
CA PHE A 475 29.09 41.34 -1.75
C PHE A 475 30.37 41.90 -1.13
N THR A 476 31.20 42.55 -1.92
CA THR A 476 32.54 42.98 -1.49
C THR A 476 32.81 44.44 -1.80
N TYR A 477 33.71 45.03 -1.03
CA TYR A 477 34.29 46.34 -1.28
C TYR A 477 35.60 46.50 -0.50
N SER A 478 36.39 47.50 -0.87
CA SER A 478 37.70 47.77 -0.27
C SER A 478 37.79 49.22 0.24
N ILE A 479 38.50 49.44 1.34
CA ILE A 479 38.78 50.75 1.92
C ILE A 479 40.29 50.92 2.06
N SER A 480 40.84 52.01 1.51
CA SER A 480 42.24 52.39 1.73
C SER A 480 42.39 53.33 2.92
N VAL A 481 43.13 52.90 3.94
CA VAL A 481 43.39 53.66 5.17
C VAL A 481 44.86 54.09 5.21
N ASN A 482 45.09 55.41 5.29
CA ASN A 482 46.43 55.96 5.43
C ASN A 482 46.94 55.85 6.87
N LYS A 483 48.27 55.92 7.06
CA LYS A 483 48.93 55.86 8.37
C LYS A 483 48.29 56.76 9.43
N GLU A 484 47.95 58.00 9.09
CA GLU A 484 47.37 58.98 10.01
C GLU A 484 45.99 58.57 10.56
N SER A 485 45.33 57.59 9.92
CA SER A 485 43.99 57.11 10.25
C SER A 485 44.00 55.64 10.70
N PHE A 486 45.15 55.07 11.04
CA PHE A 486 45.24 53.72 11.62
C PHE A 486 44.45 53.58 12.91
N GLY A 487 43.93 52.38 13.17
CA GLY A 487 43.08 52.07 14.32
C GLY A 487 42.02 51.02 14.02
N ILE A 488 41.10 50.81 14.96
CA ILE A 488 40.02 49.81 14.85
C ILE A 488 38.85 50.37 14.05
N TYR A 489 38.45 49.71 12.98
CA TYR A 489 37.31 50.05 12.14
C TYR A 489 36.16 49.10 12.43
N GLU A 490 35.03 49.65 12.87
CA GLU A 490 33.79 48.90 13.09
C GLU A 490 32.88 49.05 11.87
N ASN A 491 32.21 47.98 11.51
CA ASN A 491 31.46 47.97 10.27
C ASN A 491 30.26 47.02 10.33
N THR A 492 29.06 47.56 10.12
CA THR A 492 27.78 46.86 10.30
C THR A 492 27.00 46.82 9.00
N VAL A 493 26.52 45.64 8.63
CA VAL A 493 25.64 45.43 7.48
C VAL A 493 24.28 44.96 7.93
N VAL A 494 23.25 45.41 7.21
CA VAL A 494 21.86 45.03 7.37
C VAL A 494 21.31 44.59 6.03
N ALA A 495 20.72 43.40 5.94
CA ALA A 495 20.02 42.93 4.74
C ALA A 495 18.52 42.79 5.02
N THR A 496 17.69 43.14 4.04
CA THR A 496 16.23 43.14 4.17
C THR A 496 15.59 42.09 3.26
N PRO A 497 15.02 41.01 3.83
CA PRO A 497 14.22 40.04 3.09
C PRO A 497 12.94 40.66 2.52
N ASP A 498 12.41 40.06 1.45
CA ASP A 498 11.06 40.40 0.96
C ASP A 498 9.99 39.79 1.88
N ILE A 499 8.97 40.59 2.16
CA ILE A 499 7.97 40.35 3.21
C ILE A 499 6.87 39.38 2.79
N SER A 500 6.85 38.94 1.53
CA SER A 500 5.84 38.01 1.00
C SER A 500 5.89 36.61 1.62
N SER A 501 7.01 36.24 2.26
CA SER A 501 7.24 34.92 2.89
C SER A 501 7.23 34.97 4.42
N GLY A 502 6.49 35.88 5.04
CA GLY A 502 6.04 35.73 6.44
C GLY A 502 7.07 35.94 7.57
N ASP A 503 8.38 35.96 7.31
CA ASP A 503 9.38 36.40 8.29
C ASP A 503 10.04 37.70 7.83
N SER A 504 10.00 38.72 8.70
CA SER A 504 10.24 40.13 8.35
C SER A 504 11.38 40.77 9.14
N SER A 505 12.18 39.95 9.82
CA SER A 505 13.33 40.46 10.55
C SER A 505 14.46 40.79 9.58
N ASN A 506 15.01 42.00 9.72
CA ASN A 506 16.23 42.36 9.02
C ASN A 506 17.38 41.51 9.56
N LEU A 507 18.28 41.11 8.67
CA LEU A 507 19.47 40.33 8.99
C LEU A 507 20.60 41.31 9.28
N GLU A 508 21.33 41.12 10.38
CA GLU A 508 22.42 42.03 10.77
C GLU A 508 23.71 41.27 11.05
N ALA A 509 24.84 41.78 10.53
CA ALA A 509 26.17 41.29 10.85
C ALA A 509 27.14 42.46 11.07
N SER A 510 28.08 42.31 11.99
CA SER A 510 29.10 43.32 12.26
C SER A 510 30.48 42.68 12.33
N VAL A 511 31.50 43.42 11.92
CA VAL A 511 32.90 43.01 12.02
C VAL A 511 33.77 44.18 12.44
N ASN A 512 34.77 43.89 13.27
CA ASN A 512 35.78 44.84 13.71
C ASN A 512 37.13 44.39 13.17
N ILE A 513 37.89 45.32 12.60
CA ILE A 513 39.25 45.05 12.10
C ILE A 513 40.18 46.21 12.43
N GLU A 514 41.40 45.90 12.84
CA GLU A 514 42.42 46.91 13.09
C GLU A 514 43.21 47.19 11.81
N ALA A 515 43.23 48.44 11.36
CA ALA A 515 44.07 48.90 10.27
C ALA A 515 45.42 49.36 10.83
N ARG A 516 46.46 48.53 10.64
CA ARG A 516 47.85 48.81 11.05
C ARG A 516 48.89 48.23 10.08
N CYS A 517 49.92 48.99 9.72
CA CYS A 517 51.05 48.51 8.91
C CYS A 517 52.39 48.90 9.55
N ASN A 518 53.47 48.23 9.16
CA ASN A 518 54.79 48.46 9.74
C ASN A 518 55.42 49.74 9.17
N VAL A 519 55.96 50.57 10.07
CA VAL A 519 56.65 51.82 9.74
C VAL A 519 58.10 51.75 10.26
N PRO A 520 59.13 52.05 9.44
CA PRO A 520 60.51 52.10 9.90
C PRO A 520 60.74 53.20 10.93
N GLY A 521 61.40 52.87 12.05
CA GLY A 521 61.83 53.84 13.06
C GLY A 521 60.81 54.15 14.16
N GLU A 522 59.58 53.65 14.06
CA GLU A 522 58.68 53.56 15.22
C GLU A 522 59.11 52.36 16.09
N PRO A 523 59.07 52.47 17.43
CA PRO A 523 59.30 51.31 18.28
C PRO A 523 58.23 50.29 17.93
N VAL A 524 58.65 49.18 17.32
CA VAL A 524 57.81 47.99 17.17
C VAL A 524 57.34 47.66 18.57
N GLN A 525 56.06 47.93 18.87
CA GLN A 525 55.44 47.35 20.05
C GLN A 525 55.64 45.84 19.84
N PRO A 526 56.38 45.14 20.73
CA PRO A 526 56.61 43.73 20.51
C PRO A 526 55.24 43.10 20.42
N ASP A 527 54.93 42.46 19.28
CA ASP A 527 53.83 41.51 19.21
C ASP A 527 54.08 40.56 20.39
N THR A 528 53.28 40.68 21.45
CA THR A 528 53.22 39.64 22.46
C THR A 528 52.48 38.49 21.81
N GLY A 529 53.16 37.81 20.88
CA GLY A 529 52.75 36.62 20.14
C GLY A 529 52.57 35.39 21.03
N LEU A 530 52.22 35.61 22.29
CA LEU A 530 51.82 34.62 23.27
C LEU A 530 50.33 34.74 23.62
N PHE A 531 49.61 35.78 23.18
CA PHE A 531 48.24 36.05 23.65
C PHE A 531 47.13 36.22 22.60
N ASP A 532 47.41 36.24 21.29
CA ASP A 532 46.34 36.48 20.30
C ASP A 532 45.49 35.24 19.96
N ASP A 533 45.96 34.03 20.29
CA ASP A 533 45.25 32.79 19.96
C ASP A 533 44.59 32.19 21.21
N SER A 534 43.62 32.94 21.75
CA SER A 534 42.90 32.64 23.00
C SER A 534 42.34 31.20 23.08
N LYS A 535 42.02 30.56 21.96
CA LYS A 535 41.54 29.17 21.91
C LYS A 535 42.67 28.14 22.16
N ASN A 536 43.86 28.37 21.60
CA ASN A 536 45.01 27.48 21.79
C ASN A 536 45.64 27.65 23.18
N ILE A 537 45.57 28.85 23.76
CA ILE A 537 46.06 29.15 25.12
C ILE A 537 45.17 28.50 26.19
N VAL A 538 43.85 28.50 26.02
CA VAL A 538 42.94 27.79 26.94
C VAL A 538 43.19 26.28 26.89
N ILE A 539 43.50 25.73 25.71
CA ILE A 539 43.82 24.31 25.53
C ILE A 539 45.19 23.96 26.13
N LEU A 540 46.22 24.78 25.90
CA LEU A 540 47.55 24.58 26.49
C LEU A 540 47.52 24.77 28.01
N GLY A 541 46.79 25.77 28.50
CA GLY A 541 46.54 26.00 29.92
C GLY A 541 45.82 24.83 30.57
N ALA A 542 44.77 24.30 29.94
CA ALA A 542 44.10 23.09 30.40
C ALA A 542 45.05 21.87 30.38
N ALA A 543 45.82 21.69 29.31
CA ALA A 543 46.78 20.58 29.19
C ALA A 543 47.87 20.64 30.27
N LEU A 544 48.42 21.82 30.55
CA LEU A 544 49.41 22.02 31.61
C LEU A 544 48.80 21.85 33.01
N LEU A 545 47.54 22.28 33.21
CA LEU A 545 46.83 22.10 34.48
C LEU A 545 46.49 20.62 34.71
N PHE A 546 46.07 19.89 33.68
CA PHE A 546 45.87 18.43 33.74
C PHE A 546 47.17 17.65 33.89
N ALA A 547 48.26 18.10 33.26
CA ALA A 547 49.59 17.52 33.46
C ALA A 547 50.10 17.77 34.90
N GLY A 548 49.92 18.97 35.44
CA GLY A 548 50.31 19.32 36.81
C GLY A 548 49.49 18.58 37.87
N LEU A 549 48.16 18.52 37.70
CA LEU A 549 47.29 17.72 38.57
C LEU A 549 47.58 16.22 38.43
N GLY A 550 47.85 15.73 37.21
CA GLY A 550 48.23 14.35 36.94
C GLY A 550 49.55 13.96 37.60
N TRP A 551 50.54 14.86 37.60
CA TRP A 551 51.83 14.62 38.24
C TRP A 551 51.72 14.50 39.77
N SER A 552 50.87 15.33 40.40
CA SER A 552 50.63 15.28 41.84
C SER A 552 49.99 13.95 42.30
N TRP A 553 49.13 13.36 41.47
CA TRP A 553 48.48 12.08 41.77
C TRP A 553 49.41 10.89 41.57
N ILE A 554 50.30 10.93 40.57
CA ILE A 554 51.31 9.90 40.34
C ILE A 554 52.30 9.87 41.51
N THR A 555 52.73 11.01 42.04
CA THR A 555 53.65 11.06 43.18
C THR A 555 53.04 10.53 44.48
N ASP A 556 51.75 10.80 44.75
CA ASP A 556 51.05 10.27 45.92
C ASP A 556 50.80 8.75 45.83
N SER A 557 50.61 8.23 44.62
CA SER A 557 50.44 6.79 44.38
C SER A 557 51.73 6.00 44.63
N PHE A 558 52.90 6.58 44.30
CA PHE A 558 54.19 5.95 44.61
C PHE A 558 54.55 5.96 46.11
N GLY A 559 54.13 6.98 46.85
CA GLY A 559 54.35 7.07 48.31
C GLY A 559 53.60 5.99 49.09
N THR A 560 52.33 5.75 48.73
CA THR A 560 51.47 4.74 49.38
C THR A 560 51.88 3.29 49.04
N MET A 561 52.44 3.05 47.85
CA MET A 561 52.93 1.73 47.45
C MET A 561 54.19 1.30 48.21
N LYS A 562 55.09 2.25 48.53
CA LYS A 562 56.28 2.00 49.37
C LYS A 562 55.93 1.56 50.80
N GLN A 563 54.91 2.18 51.41
CA GLN A 563 54.45 1.80 52.75
C GLN A 563 53.82 0.40 52.77
N LYS A 564 53.05 0.04 51.73
CA LYS A 564 52.37 -1.26 51.65
C LYS A 564 53.35 -2.42 51.44
N ILE A 565 54.39 -2.24 50.63
CA ILE A 565 55.46 -3.24 50.43
C ILE A 565 56.31 -3.42 51.71
N SER A 566 56.55 -2.34 52.47
CA SER A 566 57.26 -2.41 53.75
C SER A 566 56.46 -3.13 54.85
N TYR A 567 55.14 -2.97 54.87
CA TYR A 567 54.29 -3.65 55.85
C TYR A 567 54.14 -5.15 55.54
N GLU A 568 53.96 -5.49 54.25
CA GLU A 568 53.86 -6.90 53.83
C GLU A 568 55.19 -7.66 53.95
N SER A 569 56.34 -7.01 53.73
CA SER A 569 57.65 -7.63 53.93
C SER A 569 57.93 -7.91 55.41
N LYS A 570 57.53 -6.99 56.31
CA LYS A 570 57.61 -7.16 57.76
C LYS A 570 56.70 -8.30 58.26
N ALA A 571 55.45 -8.35 57.80
CA ALA A 571 54.54 -9.44 58.14
C ALA A 571 55.02 -10.83 57.63
N ARG A 572 55.63 -10.90 56.43
CA ARG A 572 56.23 -12.14 55.89
C ARG A 572 57.53 -12.54 56.59
N PHE A 573 58.23 -11.58 57.22
CA PHE A 573 59.40 -11.86 58.05
C PHE A 573 58.96 -12.40 59.42
N GLU A 574 58.00 -11.76 60.07
CA GLU A 574 57.45 -12.20 61.37
C GLU A 574 56.83 -13.61 61.28
N LYS A 575 56.13 -13.92 60.18
CA LYS A 575 55.57 -15.26 59.94
C LYS A 575 56.62 -16.35 59.66
N ARG A 576 57.84 -15.98 59.26
CA ARG A 576 58.98 -16.90 59.08
C ARG A 576 59.76 -17.10 60.37
N VAL A 577 59.81 -16.08 61.25
CA VAL A 577 60.46 -16.17 62.56
C VAL A 577 59.58 -16.92 63.57
N SER A 578 58.25 -16.81 63.50
CA SER A 578 57.34 -17.53 64.41
C SER A 578 57.20 -19.04 64.13
N LYS A 579 57.90 -19.56 63.12
CA LYS A 579 57.90 -20.99 62.74
C LYS A 579 59.27 -21.66 62.98
N ARG A 580 60.14 -21.01 63.76
CA ARG A 580 61.38 -21.59 64.27
C ARG A 580 61.33 -21.70 65.78
#